data_AF-V5HSQ8-F1
#
_entry.id   AF-V5HSQ8-F1
#
_cell.length_a   1.000
_cell.length_b   1.000
_cell.length_c   1.000
_cell.angle_alpha   90.00
_cell.angle_beta   90.00
_cell.angle_gamma   90.00
#
_symmetry.space_group_name_H-M   'P 1'
#
loop_
_entity.id
_entity.type
_entity.pdbx_description
1 polymer ?
#
loop_
_entity_poly.entity_id
_entity_poly.type
_entity_poly.pdbx_seq_one_letter_code
_entity_poly.pdbx_strand_id
1 'polypeptide(L)'
;LAVTSLSCSAVGFWVAYTNKDLLSKPHLTSWHAWAGVAALCLSWTTAVLGLATLWKRVLAPRTSRSGHVFLAALSHTLAVGALLSGLRSTYFDALVPGVVPKLCLAALPCASLAAVLSQTLRL
;
A
#
# COMPACT_ATOMS: atom_id res chain seq x y z
N LEU A 1 3.90 13.65 4.19
CA LEU A 1 3.44 12.29 4.58
C LEU A 1 3.25 11.37 3.37
N ALA A 2 2.42 11.70 2.37
CA ALA A 2 2.21 10.82 1.21
C ALA A 2 3.48 10.59 0.34
N VAL A 3 4.25 11.65 0.08
CA VAL A 3 5.51 11.54 -0.69
C VAL A 3 6.53 10.66 0.04
N THR A 4 6.71 10.87 1.35
CA THR A 4 7.63 10.08 2.17
C THR A 4 7.23 8.61 2.22
N SER A 5 5.93 8.29 2.32
CA SER A 5 5.47 6.90 2.27
C SER A 5 5.68 6.27 0.90
N LEU A 6 5.43 7.01 -0.19
CA LEU A 6 5.66 6.51 -1.55
C LEU A 6 7.14 6.24 -1.83
N SER A 7 8.03 7.13 -1.39
CA SER A 7 9.47 6.94 -1.49
C SER A 7 9.92 5.72 -0.68
N CYS A 8 9.43 5.56 0.55
CA CYS A 8 9.74 4.39 1.39
C CYS A 8 9.29 3.09 0.72
N SER A 9 8.05 3.05 0.22
CA SER A 9 7.51 1.86 -0.45
C SER A 9 8.25 1.55 -1.76
N ALA A 10 8.69 2.56 -2.51
CA ALA A 10 9.51 2.36 -3.71
C ALA A 10 10.89 1.75 -3.38
N VAL A 11 11.55 2.26 -2.33
CA VAL A 11 12.81 1.68 -1.85
C VAL A 11 12.60 0.25 -1.34
N GLY A 12 11.54 0.01 -0.57
CA GLY A 12 11.20 -1.33 -0.09
C GLY A 12 10.97 -2.33 -1.24
N PHE A 13 10.27 -1.92 -2.29
CA PHE A 13 10.09 -2.72 -3.50
C PHE A 13 11.42 -2.97 -4.21
N TRP A 14 12.28 -1.95 -4.36
CA TRP A 14 13.60 -2.09 -4.96
C TRP A 14 14.49 -3.09 -4.22
N VAL A 15 14.53 -3.02 -2.89
CA VAL A 15 15.27 -3.97 -2.03
C VAL A 15 14.73 -5.38 -2.20
N ALA A 16 13.40 -5.56 -2.21
CA ALA A 16 12.79 -6.87 -2.41
C ALA A 16 13.07 -7.45 -3.81
N TYR A 17 13.07 -6.60 -4.83
CA TYR A 17 13.37 -6.99 -6.21
C TYR A 17 14.83 -7.41 -6.36
N THR A 18 15.76 -6.57 -5.95
CA THR A 18 17.21 -6.84 -6.02
C THR A 18 17.60 -8.06 -5.18
N ASN A 19 17.01 -8.26 -4.00
CA ASN A 19 17.26 -9.47 -3.21
C ASN A 19 16.83 -10.75 -3.93
N LYS A 20 15.70 -10.72 -4.65
CA LYS A 20 15.25 -11.87 -5.45
C LYS A 20 16.15 -12.13 -6.64
N ASP A 21 16.63 -11.08 -7.30
CA ASP A 21 17.55 -11.16 -8.42
C ASP A 21 18.88 -11.80 -8.00
N LEU A 22 19.47 -11.33 -6.88
CA LEU A 22 20.68 -11.89 -6.28
C LEU A 22 20.53 -13.37 -5.88
N LEU A 23 19.32 -13.79 -5.48
CA LEU A 23 19.01 -15.17 -5.12
C LEU A 23 18.49 -16.01 -6.30
N SER A 24 18.44 -15.46 -7.52
CA SER A 24 17.87 -16.11 -8.71
C SER A 24 16.47 -16.68 -8.47
N LYS A 25 15.66 -15.98 -7.66
CA LYS A 25 14.29 -16.40 -7.33
C LYS A 25 13.28 -15.76 -8.27
N PRO A 26 12.20 -16.46 -8.64
CA PRO A 26 11.18 -15.88 -9.51
C PRO A 26 10.46 -14.69 -8.86
N HIS A 27 10.19 -13.67 -9.67
CA HIS A 27 9.52 -12.44 -9.26
C HIS A 27 8.00 -12.58 -9.33
N LEU A 28 7.29 -11.82 -8.50
CA LEU A 28 5.82 -11.67 -8.56
C LEU A 28 5.02 -12.99 -8.58
N THR A 29 5.50 -14.03 -7.89
CA THR A 29 4.85 -15.35 -7.86
C THR A 29 3.79 -15.50 -6.78
N SER A 30 3.75 -14.62 -5.78
CA SER A 30 2.84 -14.74 -4.64
C SER A 30 1.71 -13.71 -4.66
N TRP A 31 0.59 -14.03 -4.05
CA TRP A 31 -0.53 -13.09 -3.82
C TRP A 31 -0.08 -11.81 -3.10
N HIS A 32 0.85 -11.94 -2.14
CA HIS A 32 1.51 -10.82 -1.48
C HIS A 32 2.15 -9.85 -2.50
N ALA A 33 2.91 -10.39 -3.46
CA ALA A 33 3.62 -9.59 -4.43
C ALA A 33 2.66 -8.89 -5.42
N TRP A 34 1.62 -9.59 -5.88
CA TRP A 34 0.59 -8.99 -6.73
C TRP A 34 -0.20 -7.89 -6.03
N ALA A 35 -0.67 -8.16 -4.80
CA ALA A 35 -1.38 -7.16 -4.00
C ALA A 35 -0.49 -5.95 -3.69
N GLY A 36 0.79 -6.17 -3.39
CA GLY A 36 1.76 -5.10 -3.13
C GLY A 36 2.02 -4.23 -4.35
N VAL A 37 2.22 -4.81 -5.54
CA VAL A 37 2.39 -4.05 -6.78
C VAL A 37 1.13 -3.29 -7.15
N ALA A 38 -0.05 -3.92 -7.04
CA ALA A 38 -1.32 -3.24 -7.29
C ALA A 38 -1.50 -2.05 -6.34
N ALA A 39 -1.23 -2.22 -5.04
CA ALA A 39 -1.29 -1.14 -4.06
C ALA A 39 -0.35 0.01 -4.42
N LEU A 40 0.91 -0.29 -4.77
CA LEU A 40 1.89 0.71 -5.23
C LEU A 40 1.37 1.49 -6.44
N CYS A 41 0.94 0.80 -7.49
CA CYS A 41 0.42 1.42 -8.70
C CYS A 41 -0.77 2.34 -8.39
N LEU A 42 -1.74 1.87 -7.59
CA LEU A 42 -2.88 2.69 -7.20
C LEU A 42 -2.49 3.88 -6.32
N SER A 43 -1.53 3.75 -5.41
CA SER A 43 -1.07 4.87 -4.59
C SER A 43 -0.37 5.94 -5.43
N TRP A 44 0.45 5.54 -6.40
CA TRP A 44 1.10 6.47 -7.34
C TRP A 44 0.08 7.18 -8.25
N THR A 45 -0.89 6.45 -8.81
CA THR A 45 -1.94 7.09 -9.63
C THR A 45 -2.79 8.04 -8.79
N THR A 46 -3.16 7.64 -7.57
CA THR A 46 -3.92 8.49 -6.64
C THR A 46 -3.15 9.76 -6.29
N ALA A 47 -1.83 9.67 -6.09
CA ALA A 47 -0.96 10.82 -5.82
C ALA A 47 -0.83 11.76 -7.02
N VAL A 48 -0.60 11.22 -8.23
CA VAL A 48 -0.53 12.00 -9.47
C VAL A 48 -1.86 12.68 -9.75
N LEU A 49 -2.98 11.97 -9.62
CA LEU A 49 -4.31 12.54 -9.78
C LEU A 49 -4.55 13.63 -8.73
N GLY A 50 -4.24 13.38 -7.45
CA GLY A 50 -4.33 14.36 -6.38
C GLY A 50 -3.55 15.64 -6.69
N LEU A 51 -2.29 15.50 -7.13
CA LEU A 51 -1.46 16.63 -7.53
C LEU A 51 -2.03 17.37 -8.75
N ALA A 52 -2.48 16.64 -9.77
CA ALA A 52 -3.12 17.21 -10.95
C ALA A 52 -4.43 17.93 -10.60
N THR A 53 -5.18 17.46 -9.60
CA THR A 53 -6.40 18.14 -9.12
C THR A 53 -6.09 19.44 -8.39
N LEU A 54 -5.00 19.49 -7.62
CA LEU A 54 -4.52 20.72 -6.96
C LEU A 54 -4.06 21.73 -8.01
N TRP A 55 -3.30 21.27 -9.02
CA TRP A 55 -2.86 22.12 -10.13
C TRP A 55 -4.02 22.60 -10.99
N LYS A 56 -4.97 21.73 -11.31
CA LYS A 56 -6.19 22.09 -12.06
C LYS A 56 -7.17 22.90 -11.22
N ARG A 57 -7.24 22.80 -9.89
CA ARG A 57 -8.06 23.73 -9.09
C ARG A 57 -7.63 25.19 -9.26
N VAL A 58 -6.37 25.43 -9.62
CA VAL A 58 -5.85 26.75 -10.02
C VAL A 58 -6.35 27.18 -11.42
N LEU A 59 -6.78 26.24 -12.29
CA LEU A 59 -7.08 26.48 -13.72
C LEU A 59 -8.53 26.15 -14.18
N ALA A 60 -9.16 25.09 -13.65
CA ALA A 60 -10.53 24.62 -13.89
C ALA A 60 -10.95 23.50 -12.88
N PRO A 61 -11.94 23.71 -11.99
CA PRO A 61 -12.23 22.81 -10.88
C PRO A 61 -13.27 21.72 -11.24
N ARG A 62 -12.86 20.60 -11.86
CA ARG A 62 -13.73 19.40 -11.92
C ARG A 62 -12.93 18.10 -11.86
N THR A 63 -12.83 17.53 -10.67
CA THR A 63 -12.33 16.18 -10.43
C THR A 63 -13.20 15.53 -9.35
N SER A 64 -13.62 14.28 -9.55
CA SER A 64 -14.51 13.57 -8.63
C SER A 64 -13.80 13.27 -7.29
N ARG A 65 -14.18 14.00 -6.24
CA ARG A 65 -13.72 13.74 -4.85
C ARG A 65 -13.99 12.29 -4.43
N SER A 66 -15.17 11.76 -4.80
CA SER A 66 -15.56 10.38 -4.54
C SER A 66 -14.61 9.37 -5.19
N GLY A 67 -14.21 9.60 -6.45
CA GLY A 67 -13.24 8.74 -7.14
C GLY A 67 -11.85 8.75 -6.49
N HIS A 68 -11.38 9.91 -6.05
CA HIS A 68 -10.09 10.01 -5.34
C HIS A 68 -10.11 9.26 -4.00
N VAL A 69 -11.20 9.39 -3.22
CA VAL A 69 -11.36 8.68 -1.95
C VAL A 69 -11.49 7.17 -2.17
N PHE A 70 -12.21 6.73 -3.20
CA PHE A 70 -12.33 5.32 -3.54
C PHE A 70 -10.98 4.69 -3.91
N LEU A 71 -10.21 5.32 -4.80
CA LEU A 71 -8.88 4.83 -5.19
C LEU A 71 -7.91 4.82 -4.00
N ALA A 72 -7.95 5.86 -3.16
CA ALA A 72 -7.15 5.91 -1.94
C ALA A 72 -7.49 4.75 -0.99
N ALA A 73 -8.78 4.52 -0.72
CA ALA A 73 -9.25 3.44 0.13
C ALA A 73 -8.87 2.06 -0.43
N LEU A 74 -9.05 1.84 -1.74
CA LEU A 74 -8.68 0.60 -2.41
C LEU A 74 -7.17 0.35 -2.37
N SER A 75 -6.35 1.39 -2.59
CA SER A 75 -4.89 1.26 -2.48
C SER A 75 -4.47 0.88 -1.05
N HIS A 76 -5.14 1.45 -0.04
CA HIS A 76 -4.85 1.18 1.36
C HIS A 76 -5.22 -0.25 1.76
N THR A 77 -6.40 -0.73 1.36
CA THR A 77 -6.83 -2.10 1.66
C THR A 77 -5.92 -3.14 1.00
N LEU A 78 -5.50 -2.91 -0.24
CA LEU A 78 -4.52 -3.77 -0.92
C LEU A 78 -3.15 -3.75 -0.23
N ALA A 79 -2.68 -2.56 0.21
CA ALA A 79 -1.42 -2.44 0.94
C ALA A 79 -1.45 -3.20 2.27
N VAL A 80 -2.55 -3.10 3.02
CA VAL A 80 -2.73 -3.83 4.28
C VAL A 80 -2.83 -5.33 4.04
N GLY A 81 -3.58 -5.77 3.02
CA GLY A 81 -3.64 -7.18 2.62
C GLY A 81 -2.27 -7.75 2.22
N ALA A 82 -1.49 -6.97 1.46
CA ALA A 82 -0.11 -7.31 1.14
C ALA A 82 0.75 -7.41 2.41
N LEU A 83 0.66 -6.46 3.34
CA LEU A 83 1.41 -6.50 4.59
C LEU A 83 1.05 -7.74 5.43
N LEU A 84 -0.23 -8.02 5.62
CA LEU A 84 -0.70 -9.18 6.40
C LEU A 84 -0.26 -10.51 5.78
N SER A 85 -0.34 -10.63 4.45
CA SER A 85 0.13 -11.83 3.74
C SER A 85 1.66 -11.98 3.79
N GLY A 86 2.40 -10.87 3.78
CA GLY A 86 3.86 -10.87 3.97
C GLY A 86 4.26 -11.30 5.38
N LEU A 87 3.58 -10.77 6.40
CA LEU A 87 3.80 -11.12 7.81
C LEU A 87 3.46 -12.57 8.14
N ARG A 88 2.53 -13.19 7.40
CA ARG A 88 2.22 -14.63 7.52
C ARG A 88 3.09 -15.53 6.64
N SER A 89 4.02 -14.97 5.87
CA SER A 89 4.88 -15.79 5.02
C SER A 89 5.91 -16.54 5.86
N THR A 90 6.20 -17.78 5.48
CA THR A 90 7.22 -18.61 6.13
C THR A 90 8.60 -17.94 6.14
N TYR A 91 8.89 -17.12 5.14
CA TYR A 91 10.10 -16.30 5.09
C TYR A 91 10.16 -15.31 6.26
N PHE A 92 9.05 -14.62 6.54
CA PHE A 92 9.01 -13.61 7.61
C PHE A 92 8.99 -14.25 9.00
N ASP A 93 8.27 -15.37 9.15
CA ASP A 93 8.28 -16.16 10.40
C ASP A 93 9.69 -16.67 10.74
N ALA A 94 10.48 -17.07 9.74
CA ALA A 94 11.86 -17.50 9.94
C ALA A 94 12.80 -16.34 10.30
N LEU A 95 12.55 -15.14 9.77
CA LEU A 95 13.41 -13.97 9.97
C LEU A 95 13.12 -13.23 11.28
N VAL A 96 11.85 -13.13 11.68
CA VAL A 96 11.40 -12.42 12.88
C VAL A 96 10.51 -13.34 13.72
N PRO A 97 11.09 -14.37 14.38
CA PRO A 97 10.32 -15.21 15.28
C PRO A 97 9.90 -14.40 16.52
N GLY A 98 8.62 -14.41 16.87
CA GLY A 98 8.17 -13.78 18.11
C GLY A 98 6.71 -13.33 18.11
N VAL A 99 6.39 -12.52 19.13
CA VAL A 99 5.04 -11.98 19.36
C VAL A 99 4.72 -10.79 18.46
N VAL A 100 5.73 -10.07 17.96
CA VAL A 100 5.54 -8.83 17.17
C VAL A 100 4.74 -9.06 15.89
N PRO A 101 5.06 -10.03 15.00
CA PRO A 101 4.25 -10.28 13.81
C PRO A 101 2.81 -10.67 14.16
N LYS A 102 2.61 -11.43 15.25
CA LYS A 102 1.29 -11.85 15.73
C LYS A 102 0.45 -10.66 16.21
N LEU A 103 1.05 -9.73 16.95
CA LEU A 103 0.38 -8.49 17.37
C LEU A 103 0.04 -7.60 16.17
N CYS A 104 0.94 -7.47 15.21
CA CYS A 104 0.68 -6.73 13.97
C CYS A 104 -0.51 -7.33 13.21
N LEU A 105 -0.57 -8.66 13.06
CA LEU A 105 -1.67 -9.36 12.40
C LEU A 105 -3.03 -9.13 13.09
N ALA A 106 -3.04 -8.95 14.42
CA ALA A 106 -4.26 -8.68 15.17
C ALA A 106 -4.69 -7.20 15.11
N ALA A 107 -3.73 -6.26 15.18
CA ALA A 107 -4.02 -4.83 15.30
C ALA A 107 -4.23 -4.11 13.95
N LEU A 108 -3.47 -4.48 12.92
CA LEU A 108 -3.50 -3.83 11.60
C LEU A 108 -4.89 -3.82 10.92
N PRO A 109 -5.68 -4.90 10.96
CA PRO A 109 -7.02 -4.89 10.35
C PRO A 109 -7.95 -3.87 11.01
N CYS A 110 -7.93 -3.78 12.34
CA CYS A 110 -8.76 -2.84 13.09
C CYS A 110 -8.39 -1.39 12.79
N ALA A 111 -7.08 -1.07 12.80
CA ALA A 111 -6.59 0.26 12.47
C ALA A 111 -6.90 0.65 11.02
N SER A 112 -6.72 -0.29 10.07
CA SER A 112 -7.05 -0.09 8.65
C SER A 112 -8.54 0.15 8.44
N LEU A 113 -9.40 -0.62 9.12
CA LEU A 113 -10.85 -0.47 9.01
C LEU A 113 -11.29 0.90 9.52
N ALA A 114 -10.79 1.32 10.69
CA ALA A 114 -11.05 2.65 11.24
C ALA A 114 -10.59 3.76 10.28
N ALA A 115 -9.41 3.61 9.67
CA ALA A 115 -8.90 4.57 8.68
C ALA A 115 -9.80 4.67 7.45
N VAL A 116 -10.20 3.55 6.84
CA VAL A 116 -11.08 3.54 5.67
C VAL A 116 -12.44 4.14 6.00
N LEU A 117 -13.06 3.73 7.12
CA LEU A 117 -14.34 4.27 7.57
C LEU A 117 -14.28 5.78 7.81
N SER A 118 -13.19 6.27 8.41
CA SER A 118 -13.01 7.70 8.64
C SER A 118 -12.91 8.52 7.35
N GLN A 119 -12.42 7.92 6.27
CA GLN A 119 -12.29 8.58 4.96
C GLN A 119 -13.59 8.54 4.17
N THR A 120 -14.33 7.43 4.25
CA THR A 120 -15.61 7.25 3.54
C THR A 120 -16.75 8.00 4.22
N LEU A 121 -16.80 8.08 5.56
CA LEU A 121 -17.82 8.85 6.30
C LEU A 121 -17.68 10.36 6.16
N ARG A 122 -16.55 10.85 5.63
CA ARG A 122 -16.30 12.29 5.36
C ARG A 122 -16.70 12.71 3.94
N LEU A 123 -17.21 11.78 3.12
CA LEU A 123 -17.73 12.04 1.77
C LEU A 123 -19.10 12.74 1.86
#